data_AF-A0A962APS4-F1
#
_entry.id   AF-A0A962APS4-F1
#
_cell.length_a   1.000
_cell.length_b   1.000
_cell.length_c   1.000
_cell.angle_alpha   90.00
_cell.angle_beta   90.00
_cell.angle_gamma   90.00
#
_symmetry.space_group_name_H-M   'P 1'
#
loop_
_entity.id
_entity.type
_entity.pdbx_description
1 polymer ?
#
loop_
_entity_poly.entity_id
_entity_poly.type
_entity_poly.pdbx_seq_one_letter_code
_entity_poly.pdbx_strand_id
1 'polypeptide(L)'
;MSHADLQRIIEAAFEDRANVSPATHGDVRDAVEKALGLLDAGKLRVAERDPAKSGKEAWTVNQWLKKAVLLSFRLNDMTTISGGPGGSSWWDKVPSKFEGWGAAEHAAAGFRSVPNCIVRRSAYIAPGVVLMPSFVNLG
;
A
#
# COMPACT_ATOMS: atom_id res chain seq x y z
N MET A 1 14.11 7.99 -8.25
CA MET A 1 13.90 8.87 -7.08
C MET A 1 14.48 8.19 -5.85
N SER A 2 15.25 8.92 -5.05
CA SER A 2 15.72 8.43 -3.74
C SER A 2 14.57 8.43 -2.72
N HIS A 3 14.77 7.78 -1.56
CA HIS A 3 13.76 7.84 -0.48
C HIS A 3 13.55 9.29 0.02
N ALA A 4 14.62 10.10 0.06
CA ALA A 4 14.53 11.52 0.44
C ALA A 4 13.71 12.33 -0.57
N ASP A 5 13.86 12.04 -1.87
CA ASP A 5 13.05 12.69 -2.92
C ASP A 5 11.58 12.31 -2.80
N LEU A 6 11.28 11.03 -2.59
CA LEU A 6 9.91 10.55 -2.41
C LEU A 6 9.25 11.24 -1.22
N GLN A 7 9.94 11.28 -0.06
CA GLN A 7 9.44 11.93 1.14
C GLN A 7 9.14 13.41 0.87
N ARG A 8 10.07 14.16 0.28
CA ARG A 8 9.89 15.58 -0.03
C ARG A 8 8.68 15.83 -0.93
N ILE A 9 8.54 15.06 -2.00
CA ILE A 9 7.41 15.21 -2.94
C ILE A 9 6.08 14.90 -2.25
N ILE A 10 6.02 13.80 -1.48
CA ILE A 10 4.80 13.37 -0.80
C ILE A 10 4.40 14.36 0.30
N GLU A 11 5.35 14.88 1.06
CA GLU A 11 5.08 15.90 2.07
C GLU A 11 4.53 17.18 1.44
N ALA A 12 5.17 17.69 0.38
CA ALA A 12 4.69 18.86 -0.35
C ALA A 12 3.28 18.64 -0.94
N ALA A 13 3.04 17.50 -1.59
CA ALA A 13 1.74 17.15 -2.14
C ALA A 13 0.67 16.96 -1.05
N PHE A 14 1.05 16.50 0.14
CA PHE A 14 0.12 16.36 1.25
C PHE A 14 -0.27 17.71 1.85
N GLU A 15 0.64 18.67 1.92
CA GLU A 15 0.29 20.04 2.32
C GLU A 15 -0.66 20.67 1.30
N ASP A 16 -0.45 20.42 0.00
CA ASP A 16 -1.34 20.88 -1.09
C ASP A 16 -2.44 19.86 -1.47
N ARG A 17 -2.81 18.95 -0.56
CA ARG A 17 -3.75 17.85 -0.85
C ARG A 17 -5.14 18.27 -1.32
N ALA A 18 -5.51 19.54 -1.10
CA ALA A 18 -6.76 20.10 -1.60
C ALA A 18 -6.80 20.14 -3.14
N ASN A 19 -5.65 20.28 -3.79
CA ASN A 19 -5.50 20.29 -5.25
C ASN A 19 -5.11 18.93 -5.83
N VAL A 20 -4.89 17.92 -4.98
CA VAL A 20 -4.64 16.53 -5.40
C VAL A 20 -5.98 15.83 -5.68
N SER A 21 -6.12 15.32 -6.89
CA SER A 21 -7.33 14.69 -7.40
C SER A 21 -7.00 13.50 -8.31
N PRO A 22 -7.99 12.74 -8.80
CA PRO A 22 -7.77 11.67 -9.77
C PRO A 22 -7.11 12.17 -11.06
N ALA A 23 -7.32 13.43 -11.46
CA ALA A 23 -6.69 14.04 -12.62
C ALA A 23 -5.21 14.45 -12.40
N THR A 24 -4.69 14.33 -11.17
CA THR A 24 -3.28 14.62 -10.88
C THR A 24 -2.38 13.55 -11.53
N HIS A 25 -1.37 13.99 -12.29
CA HIS A 25 -0.36 13.17 -12.94
C HIS A 25 1.06 13.67 -12.62
N GLY A 26 2.09 13.04 -13.19
CA GLY A 26 3.49 13.40 -13.00
C GLY A 26 4.03 13.03 -11.62
N ASP A 27 5.01 13.78 -11.14
CA ASP A 27 5.84 13.46 -9.97
C ASP A 27 5.04 13.09 -8.71
N VAL A 28 3.91 13.75 -8.44
CA VAL A 28 3.07 13.46 -7.27
C VAL A 28 2.48 12.04 -7.35
N ARG A 29 1.90 11.69 -8.49
CA ARG A 29 1.33 10.36 -8.69
C ARG A 29 2.43 9.30 -8.67
N ASP A 30 3.52 9.54 -9.38
CA ASP A 30 4.65 8.61 -9.46
C ASP A 30 5.28 8.37 -8.09
N ALA A 31 5.45 9.42 -7.27
CA ALA A 31 5.99 9.29 -5.93
C ALA A 31 5.07 8.49 -5.00
N VAL A 32 3.76 8.74 -5.03
CA VAL A 32 2.78 8.00 -4.22
C VAL A 32 2.74 6.53 -4.64
N GLU A 33 2.63 6.25 -5.95
CA GLU A 33 2.60 4.88 -6.47
C GLU A 33 3.90 4.13 -6.15
N LYS A 34 5.05 4.81 -6.25
CA LYS A 34 6.34 4.23 -5.87
C LYS A 34 6.41 3.94 -4.37
N ALA A 35 5.95 4.84 -3.51
CA ALA A 35 5.93 4.64 -2.06
C ALA A 35 5.02 3.48 -1.66
N LEU A 36 3.82 3.39 -2.24
CA LEU A 36 2.93 2.25 -2.01
C LEU A 36 3.53 0.93 -2.51
N GLY A 37 4.22 0.93 -3.66
CA GLY A 37 4.92 -0.25 -4.15
C GLY A 37 6.09 -0.68 -3.25
N LEU A 38 6.80 0.28 -2.64
CA LEU A 38 7.87 -0.02 -1.68
C LEU A 38 7.31 -0.54 -0.34
N LEU A 39 6.17 -0.03 0.11
CA LEU A 39 5.42 -0.60 1.24
C LEU A 39 4.96 -2.03 0.92
N ASP A 40 4.36 -2.25 -0.25
CA ASP A 40 3.85 -3.55 -0.70
C ASP A 40 4.94 -4.64 -0.74
N ALA A 41 6.17 -4.23 -1.10
CA ALA A 41 7.36 -5.05 -1.15
C ALA A 41 8.14 -5.13 0.18
N GLY A 42 7.67 -4.46 1.24
CA GLY A 42 8.33 -4.44 2.55
C GLY A 42 9.67 -3.72 2.61
N LYS A 43 10.02 -2.95 1.56
CA LYS A 43 11.25 -2.14 1.45
C LYS A 43 11.15 -0.84 2.25
N LEU A 44 9.92 -0.40 2.50
CA LEU A 44 9.58 0.66 3.45
C LEU A 44 8.53 0.12 4.42
N ARG A 45 8.41 0.75 5.58
CA ARG A 45 7.39 0.43 6.59
C ARG A 45 6.95 1.68 7.34
N VAL A 46 5.66 1.73 7.67
CA VAL A 46 5.04 2.88 8.33
C VAL A 46 5.66 3.16 9.70
N ALA A 47 6.08 2.12 10.41
CA ALA A 47 6.85 2.25 11.63
C ALA A 47 7.99 1.23 11.63
N GLU A 48 9.14 1.65 12.14
CA GLU A 48 10.31 0.79 12.30
C GLU A 48 10.85 0.87 13.72
N ARG A 49 11.50 -0.21 14.13
CA ARG A 49 12.04 -0.35 15.48
C ARG A 49 13.55 -0.15 15.47
N ASP A 50 14.03 0.75 16.32
CA ASP A 50 15.43 0.91 16.69
C ASP A 50 15.85 -0.28 17.57
N PRO A 51 16.80 -1.12 17.12
CA PRO A 51 17.25 -2.29 17.86
C PRO A 51 18.00 -1.93 19.15
N ALA A 52 18.53 -0.71 19.28
CA ALA A 52 19.27 -0.25 20.46
C ALA A 52 18.34 0.21 21.60
N LYS A 53 17.03 0.34 21.34
CA LYS A 53 16.03 0.85 22.28
C LYS A 53 15.01 -0.22 22.67
N SER A 54 14.42 -0.01 23.85
CA SER A 54 13.36 -0.87 24.40
C SER A 54 12.08 -0.08 24.66
N GLY A 55 10.95 -0.78 24.75
CA GLY A 55 9.66 -0.16 24.98
C GLY A 55 9.17 0.70 23.80
N LYS A 56 8.31 1.69 24.10
CA LYS A 56 7.64 2.52 23.09
C LYS A 56 8.61 3.39 22.29
N GLU A 57 9.67 3.88 22.92
CA GLU A 57 10.69 4.75 22.32
C GLU A 57 11.54 4.05 21.26
N ALA A 58 11.50 2.71 21.22
CA ALA A 58 12.11 1.96 20.15
C ALA A 58 11.42 2.15 18.81
N TRP A 59 10.16 2.60 18.77
CA TRP A 59 9.41 2.72 17.53
C TRP A 59 9.39 4.15 17.00
N THR A 60 9.80 4.32 15.74
CA THR A 60 9.68 5.59 15.02
C THR A 60 8.68 5.44 13.88
N VAL A 61 7.78 6.41 13.74
CA VAL A 61 6.77 6.43 12.68
C VAL A 61 7.26 7.26 11.51
N ASN A 62 7.33 6.65 10.33
CA ASN A 62 7.56 7.30 9.06
C ASN A 62 6.28 7.99 8.58
N GLN A 63 5.97 9.18 9.12
CA GLN A 63 4.68 9.85 8.88
C GLN A 63 4.39 10.11 7.39
N TRP A 64 5.40 10.40 6.59
CA TRP A 64 5.23 10.63 5.16
C TRP A 64 4.67 9.41 4.42
N LEU A 65 4.89 8.18 4.91
CA LEU A 65 4.26 6.98 4.34
C LEU A 65 2.76 6.93 4.63
N LYS A 66 2.32 7.41 5.80
CA LYS A 66 0.88 7.59 6.07
C LYS A 66 0.29 8.66 5.16
N LYS A 67 1.02 9.76 4.92
CA LYS A 67 0.63 10.81 3.97
C LYS A 67 0.48 10.22 2.55
N ALA A 68 1.39 9.35 2.12
CA ALA A 68 1.30 8.66 0.83
C ALA A 68 0.02 7.81 0.71
N VAL A 69 -0.30 7.02 1.74
CA VAL A 69 -1.55 6.24 1.80
C VAL A 69 -2.78 7.14 1.73
N LEU A 70 -2.78 8.27 2.43
CA LEU A 70 -3.91 9.23 2.38
C LEU A 70 -4.04 9.92 1.02
N LEU A 71 -2.92 10.25 0.37
CA LEU A 71 -2.91 10.81 -0.98
C LEU A 71 -3.43 9.81 -2.01
N SER A 72 -3.15 8.52 -1.86
CA SER A 72 -3.65 7.51 -2.81
C SER A 72 -5.18 7.47 -2.86
N PHE A 73 -5.86 7.73 -1.74
CA PHE A 73 -7.33 7.83 -1.74
C PHE A 73 -7.87 9.02 -2.54
N ARG A 74 -7.09 10.09 -2.67
CA ARG A 74 -7.42 11.27 -3.49
C ARG A 74 -7.07 11.06 -4.95
N LEU A 75 -5.98 10.35 -5.22
CA LEU A 75 -5.50 10.05 -6.57
C LEU A 75 -6.33 8.97 -7.29
N ASN A 76 -7.19 8.23 -6.59
CA ASN A 76 -7.97 7.15 -7.18
C ASN A 76 -9.47 7.41 -7.00
N ASP A 77 -10.20 7.29 -8.12
CA ASP A 77 -11.66 7.31 -8.12
C ASP A 77 -12.22 5.97 -7.63
N MET A 78 -13.48 6.02 -7.19
CA MET A 78 -14.22 4.80 -6.92
C MET A 78 -14.49 4.08 -8.25
N THR A 79 -14.32 2.76 -8.24
CA THR A 79 -14.51 1.90 -9.42
C THR A 79 -15.28 0.65 -9.04
N THR A 80 -15.89 0.01 -10.04
CA THR A 80 -16.49 -1.31 -9.86
C THR A 80 -15.39 -2.38 -9.82
N ILE A 81 -15.47 -3.27 -8.83
CA ILE A 81 -14.55 -4.40 -8.70
C ILE A 81 -15.37 -5.69 -8.87
N SER A 82 -15.07 -6.46 -9.90
CA SER A 82 -15.79 -7.71 -10.22
C SER A 82 -15.45 -8.86 -9.25
N GLY A 83 -16.25 -9.93 -9.28
CA GLY A 83 -15.99 -11.18 -8.55
C GLY A 83 -16.89 -11.44 -7.36
N GLY A 84 -17.95 -10.64 -7.18
CA GLY A 84 -18.92 -10.82 -6.11
C GLY A 84 -19.87 -12.01 -6.34
N PRO A 85 -20.56 -12.47 -5.29
CA PRO A 85 -21.54 -13.55 -5.38
C PRO A 85 -22.61 -13.28 -6.45
N GLY A 86 -22.98 -14.32 -7.22
CA GLY A 86 -24.00 -14.18 -8.26
C GLY A 86 -23.64 -13.24 -9.41
N GLY A 87 -22.34 -13.00 -9.66
CA GLY A 87 -21.89 -12.05 -10.69
C GLY A 87 -22.00 -10.59 -10.27
N SER A 88 -22.19 -10.31 -8.97
CA SER A 88 -22.21 -8.95 -8.43
C SER A 88 -20.80 -8.32 -8.39
N SER A 89 -20.74 -7.04 -8.03
CA SER A 89 -19.51 -6.26 -7.93
C SER A 89 -19.43 -5.49 -6.62
N TRP A 90 -18.22 -5.16 -6.20
CA TRP A 90 -17.94 -4.18 -5.16
C TRP A 90 -17.73 -2.78 -5.76
N TRP A 91 -17.74 -1.76 -4.91
CA TRP A 91 -17.49 -0.36 -5.25
C TRP A 91 -16.43 0.20 -4.30
N ASP A 92 -15.18 0.29 -4.77
CA ASP A 92 -14.03 0.76 -3.98
C ASP A 92 -12.96 1.39 -4.90
N LYS A 93 -11.99 2.07 -4.29
CA LYS A 93 -10.87 2.75 -4.97
C LYS A 93 -9.50 2.16 -4.60
N VAL A 94 -9.46 1.14 -3.76
CA VAL A 94 -8.23 0.50 -3.31
C VAL A 94 -8.08 -0.87 -3.99
N PRO A 95 -7.06 -1.05 -4.84
CA PRO A 95 -6.83 -2.32 -5.51
C PRO A 95 -6.40 -3.42 -4.54
N SER A 96 -6.65 -4.67 -4.94
CA SER A 96 -6.12 -5.85 -4.25
C SER A 96 -4.60 -5.91 -4.38
N LYS A 97 -3.90 -6.43 -3.36
CA LYS A 97 -2.47 -6.77 -3.47
C LYS A 97 -2.23 -7.75 -4.62
N PHE A 98 -3.18 -8.64 -4.85
CA PHE A 98 -3.09 -9.73 -5.82
C PHE A 98 -3.56 -9.34 -7.22
N GLU A 99 -3.94 -8.07 -7.44
CA GLU A 99 -4.35 -7.61 -8.76
C GLU A 99 -3.21 -7.75 -9.76
N GLY A 100 -3.46 -8.44 -10.88
CA GLY A 100 -2.47 -8.72 -11.91
C GLY A 100 -1.43 -9.79 -11.56
N TRP A 101 -1.54 -10.46 -10.40
CA TRP A 101 -0.60 -11.53 -10.02
C TRP A 101 -0.87 -12.81 -10.81
N GLY A 102 0.20 -13.42 -11.31
CA GLY A 102 0.24 -14.79 -11.82
C GLY A 102 1.07 -15.70 -10.93
N ALA A 103 1.39 -16.88 -11.45
CA ALA A 103 2.15 -17.90 -10.70
C ALA A 103 3.54 -17.42 -10.28
N ALA A 104 4.19 -16.58 -11.09
CA ALA A 104 5.53 -16.08 -10.82
C ALA A 104 5.55 -15.14 -9.61
N GLU A 105 4.59 -14.22 -9.51
CA GLU A 105 4.48 -13.27 -8.39
C GLU A 105 4.17 -14.00 -7.08
N HIS A 106 3.23 -14.97 -7.10
CA HIS A 106 2.93 -15.80 -5.95
C HIS A 106 4.13 -16.63 -5.49
N ALA A 107 4.86 -17.24 -6.42
CA ALA A 107 6.06 -18.03 -6.10
C ALA A 107 7.17 -17.16 -5.51
N ALA A 108 7.43 -15.99 -6.10
CA ALA A 108 8.45 -15.06 -5.62
C ALA A 108 8.12 -14.48 -4.25
N ALA A 109 6.84 -14.23 -3.96
CA ALA A 109 6.41 -13.71 -2.67
C ALA A 109 6.51 -14.74 -1.52
N GLY A 110 6.40 -16.02 -1.83
CA GLY A 110 6.74 -17.11 -0.90
C GLY A 110 5.81 -17.25 0.31
N PHE A 111 4.61 -16.69 0.28
CA PHE A 111 3.58 -16.87 1.31
C PHE A 111 2.34 -17.58 0.75
N ARG A 112 1.52 -18.16 1.63
CA ARG A 112 0.31 -18.88 1.24
C ARG A 112 -0.92 -18.00 1.42
N SER A 113 -1.60 -17.66 0.32
CA SER A 113 -2.91 -16.98 0.31
C SER A 113 -4.04 -17.99 0.16
N VAL A 114 -4.67 -18.40 1.26
CA VAL A 114 -5.77 -19.38 1.24
C VAL A 114 -7.06 -18.66 0.80
N PRO A 115 -7.81 -19.19 -0.19
CA PRO A 115 -9.13 -18.64 -0.52
C PRO A 115 -10.04 -18.62 0.72
N ASN A 116 -10.68 -17.52 1.07
CA ASN A 116 -10.84 -16.22 0.38
C ASN A 116 -10.14 -15.05 1.08
N CYS A 117 -8.87 -15.19 1.50
CA CYS A 117 -8.13 -14.09 2.14
C CYS A 117 -8.10 -12.82 1.27
N ILE A 118 -8.19 -11.65 1.91
CA ILE A 118 -8.21 -10.35 1.26
C ILE A 118 -7.04 -9.52 1.77
N VAL A 119 -6.24 -9.00 0.84
CA VAL A 119 -5.12 -8.09 1.15
C VAL A 119 -5.21 -6.90 0.24
N ARG A 120 -5.24 -5.68 0.81
CA ARG A 120 -5.17 -4.45 0.02
C ARG A 120 -3.74 -4.14 -0.40
N ARG A 121 -3.56 -3.59 -1.61
CA ARG A 121 -2.25 -3.14 -2.10
C ARG A 121 -1.59 -2.20 -1.10
N SER A 122 -0.27 -2.27 -0.99
CA SER A 122 0.63 -1.62 -0.02
C SER A 122 0.93 -2.41 1.25
N ALA A 123 0.16 -3.45 1.56
CA ALA A 123 0.49 -4.32 2.69
C ALA A 123 1.61 -5.31 2.34
N TYR A 124 2.67 -5.34 3.14
CA TYR A 124 3.72 -6.35 3.01
C TYR A 124 3.34 -7.65 3.72
N ILE A 125 3.51 -8.77 3.03
CA ILE A 125 3.37 -10.12 3.58
C ILE A 125 4.70 -10.83 3.37
N ALA A 126 5.36 -11.22 4.46
CA ALA A 126 6.67 -11.84 4.41
C ALA A 126 6.61 -13.32 3.95
N PRO A 127 7.70 -13.85 3.36
CA PRO A 127 7.78 -15.28 3.03
C PRO A 127 7.52 -16.18 4.24
N GLY A 128 6.81 -17.29 4.01
CA GLY A 128 6.42 -18.25 5.04
C GLY A 128 5.13 -17.92 5.82
N VAL A 129 4.56 -16.72 5.65
CA VAL A 129 3.24 -16.39 6.23
C VAL A 129 2.15 -17.25 5.59
N VAL A 130 1.14 -17.63 6.38
CA VAL A 130 -0.09 -18.28 5.91
C VAL A 130 -1.28 -17.39 6.22
N LEU A 131 -1.93 -16.88 5.19
CA LEU A 131 -3.16 -16.11 5.29
C LEU A 131 -4.34 -17.06 5.12
N MET A 132 -4.98 -17.40 6.24
CA MET A 132 -6.31 -18.03 6.26
C MET A 132 -7.37 -17.02 5.77
N PRO A 133 -8.66 -17.39 5.62
CA PRO A 133 -9.74 -16.42 5.43
C PRO A 133 -9.66 -15.28 6.45
N SER A 134 -9.21 -14.12 5.99
CA SER A 134 -8.79 -12.99 6.82
C SER A 134 -8.68 -11.73 5.97
N PHE A 135 -8.46 -10.59 6.61
CA PHE A 135 -8.29 -9.30 5.96
C PHE A 135 -7.03 -8.59 6.46
N VAL A 136 -6.17 -8.16 5.53
CA VAL A 136 -5.01 -7.30 5.81
C VAL A 136 -5.19 -5.98 5.06
N ASN A 137 -5.17 -4.88 5.82
CA ASN A 137 -5.43 -3.53 5.31
C ASN A 137 -4.14 -2.84 4.82
N LEU A 138 -4.27 -1.64 4.22
CA LEU A 138 -3.14 -0.87 3.69
C LEU A 138 -2.04 -0.58 4.73
N GLY A 139 -0.78 -0.55 4.27
CA GLY A 139 0.40 -0.09 5.03
C GLY A 139 1.02 -1.13 5.93
#